data_AF-A0A9W8MLG6-F1
#
_entry.id   AF-A0A9W8MLG6-F1
#
_cell.length_a   1.000
_cell.length_b   1.000
_cell.length_c   1.000
_cell.angle_alpha   90.00
_cell.angle_beta   90.00
_cell.angle_gamma   90.00
#
_symmetry.space_group_name_H-M   'P 1'
#
loop_
_entity.id
_entity.type
_entity.pdbx_description
1 polymer ?
#
loop_
_entity_poly.entity_id
_entity_poly.type
_entity_poly.pdbx_seq_one_letter_code
_entity_poly.pdbx_strand_id
1 'polypeptide(L)'
;MFTARFLHVLLLASLAVAWVDLDPAIIPTLPEPLEVYSLGDPSFLPHEWLEGIFGDVAHGVKFTKRDDDSSKVYAYNGDELVGFVDKNTGETRIYPDYTKIPAAQNPIDIKHALKIFEHGKDGFPADDTHLELIKGASLVGSTVNDTPYNGNISRRWNDEEPDSIFLTNGLFQRWIEIGGKKYFTTKYSLFPTAGSRRKKSGKKVKANPAEKVAQAIKKALEGKGRIKVNRVDTCYYDSGLRYIQPVYRVLGERLPEDNDHNATATFPILRFFPIGDEPAENVLPGDPSSQEQTPIEPKDYEHTKVARSLKPNYFEARTSLYERVAKPTVTVGRYVVREEREERKFWKDIYLADANGFWSNLASSTSINFVNSQYYWAEPWLYGSSALSFVNSVNLAFTGAHGAHHLFSTWENSGSFEAVRIPSDLPADGYGPEAGGHLAYWIINACSVIPAPIDFPSESYDEAKRRAFDPWWPVFRGGLHAVLGWRTNFFLDDDVAVNTAKMIAEGRPVASAWMDVAIEDKAYKTRVEDEKTGLPLGRAAVIYPCRRDSDKVWQVENLGGPTCLFMRWWNND
;
A
#
# COMPACT_ATOMS: atom_id res chain seq x y z
N MET A 1 -49.14 -30.05 -26.04
CA MET A 1 -48.41 -30.47 -24.82
C MET A 1 -46.93 -30.14 -24.99
N PHE A 2 -46.52 -28.91 -24.64
CA PHE A 2 -45.14 -28.42 -24.83
C PHE A 2 -44.84 -27.29 -23.82
N THR A 3 -45.00 -27.50 -22.50
CA THR A 3 -44.85 -26.37 -21.54
C THR A 3 -44.59 -26.78 -20.09
N ALA A 4 -43.44 -27.39 -19.82
CA ALA A 4 -42.89 -27.44 -18.44
C ALA A 4 -41.37 -27.65 -18.43
N ARG A 5 -40.86 -28.49 -19.35
CA ARG A 5 -39.42 -28.77 -19.46
C ARG A 5 -38.60 -27.65 -20.13
N PHE A 6 -39.21 -26.85 -21.01
CA PHE A 6 -38.52 -25.71 -21.63
C PHE A 6 -38.30 -24.55 -20.64
N LEU A 7 -39.19 -24.41 -19.65
CA LEU A 7 -39.08 -23.36 -18.64
C LEU A 7 -37.95 -23.63 -17.62
N HIS A 8 -37.63 -24.89 -17.34
CA HIS A 8 -36.49 -25.26 -16.48
C HIS A 8 -35.12 -25.06 -17.15
N VAL A 9 -35.06 -25.14 -18.49
CA VAL A 9 -33.82 -24.84 -19.24
C VAL A 9 -33.56 -23.33 -19.33
N LEU A 10 -34.62 -22.51 -19.36
CA LEU A 10 -34.50 -21.04 -19.31
C LEU A 10 -34.17 -20.50 -17.91
N LEU A 11 -34.62 -21.15 -16.84
CA LEU A 11 -34.25 -20.79 -15.45
C LEU A 11 -32.81 -21.19 -15.08
N LEU A 12 -32.17 -22.10 -15.82
CA LEU A 12 -30.74 -22.38 -15.70
C LEU A 12 -29.88 -21.38 -16.50
N ALA A 13 -30.47 -20.62 -17.42
CA ALA A 13 -29.78 -19.60 -18.20
C ALA A 13 -29.70 -18.23 -17.49
N SER A 14 -30.38 -18.06 -16.35
CA SER A 14 -30.36 -16.82 -15.56
C SER A 14 -29.42 -16.85 -14.35
N LEU A 15 -28.61 -17.90 -14.19
CA LEU A 15 -27.40 -17.78 -13.40
C LEU A 15 -26.42 -16.99 -14.26
N ALA A 16 -26.37 -15.67 -14.05
CA ALA A 16 -25.27 -14.84 -14.51
C ALA A 16 -24.01 -15.34 -13.79
N VAL A 17 -23.44 -16.44 -14.29
CA VAL A 17 -22.14 -16.94 -13.86
C VAL A 17 -21.18 -15.79 -14.13
N ALA A 18 -20.43 -15.35 -13.12
CA ALA A 18 -19.35 -14.39 -13.29
C ALA A 18 -18.44 -14.85 -14.43
N TRP A 19 -18.51 -14.19 -15.59
CA TRP A 19 -17.75 -14.60 -16.76
C TRP A 19 -16.34 -14.02 -16.71
N VAL A 20 -15.35 -14.91 -16.69
CA VAL A 20 -13.95 -14.55 -16.89
C VAL A 20 -13.67 -14.65 -18.40
N ASP A 21 -13.60 -13.50 -19.05
CA ASP A 21 -13.16 -13.37 -20.43
C ASP A 21 -11.63 -13.52 -20.49
N LEU A 22 -11.20 -14.68 -20.96
CA LEU A 22 -9.81 -15.05 -21.14
C LEU A 22 -9.71 -15.90 -22.40
N ASP A 23 -9.08 -15.33 -23.42
CA ASP A 23 -8.64 -16.02 -24.62
C ASP A 23 -7.39 -16.85 -24.31
N PRO A 24 -7.43 -18.19 -24.39
CA PRO A 24 -6.25 -19.03 -24.16
C PRO A 24 -5.06 -18.68 -25.07
N ALA A 25 -5.27 -18.07 -26.23
CA ALA A 25 -4.21 -17.70 -27.15
C ALA A 25 -3.26 -16.62 -26.61
N ILE A 26 -3.68 -15.84 -25.60
CA ILE A 26 -2.79 -14.85 -24.97
C ILE A 26 -1.82 -15.48 -23.96
N ILE A 27 -2.01 -16.77 -23.61
CA ILE A 27 -1.14 -17.50 -22.69
C ILE A 27 0.12 -17.93 -23.45
N PRO A 28 1.32 -17.46 -23.04
CA PRO A 28 2.55 -17.79 -23.77
C PRO A 28 2.80 -19.29 -23.81
N THR A 29 3.07 -19.82 -25.00
CA THR A 29 3.53 -21.20 -25.15
C THR A 29 5.00 -21.31 -24.75
N LEU A 30 5.32 -22.32 -23.95
CA LEU A 30 6.66 -22.60 -23.46
C LEU A 30 7.08 -23.99 -23.95
N PRO A 31 7.83 -24.09 -25.05
CA PRO A 31 8.17 -25.37 -25.66
C PRO A 31 9.14 -26.20 -24.81
N GLU A 32 9.93 -25.53 -23.97
CA GLU A 32 10.94 -26.16 -23.11
C GLU A 32 10.56 -26.06 -21.64
N PRO A 33 10.85 -27.10 -20.83
CA PRO A 33 10.73 -27.02 -19.38
C PRO A 33 11.64 -25.91 -18.81
N LEU A 34 11.09 -25.10 -17.91
CA LEU A 34 11.79 -23.99 -17.28
C LEU A 34 12.47 -24.44 -15.97
N GLU A 35 13.69 -23.97 -15.73
CA GLU A 35 14.48 -24.32 -14.55
C GLU A 35 13.91 -23.67 -13.28
N VAL A 36 13.98 -24.36 -12.15
CA VAL A 36 13.74 -23.81 -10.80
C VAL A 36 15.08 -23.54 -10.14
N TYR A 37 15.18 -22.43 -9.41
CA TYR A 37 16.39 -22.06 -8.68
C TYR A 37 16.14 -22.23 -7.19
N SER A 38 17.08 -22.85 -6.48
CA SER A 38 17.09 -22.87 -5.03
C SER A 38 17.81 -21.63 -4.48
N LEU A 39 17.30 -21.10 -3.39
CA LEU A 39 17.98 -20.09 -2.59
C LEU A 39 18.92 -20.82 -1.62
N GLY A 40 20.20 -20.48 -1.68
CA GLY A 40 21.19 -20.91 -0.70
C GLY A 40 21.09 -20.09 0.59
N ASP A 41 22.13 -20.18 1.41
CA ASP A 41 22.20 -19.37 2.63
C ASP A 41 22.11 -17.88 2.31
N PRO A 42 21.45 -17.08 3.16
CA PRO A 42 21.40 -15.63 2.99
C PRO A 42 22.82 -15.07 2.98
N SER A 43 23.09 -14.16 2.04
CA SER A 43 24.25 -13.27 2.23
C SER A 43 23.86 -12.17 3.22
N PHE A 44 24.86 -11.57 3.84
CA PHE A 44 24.70 -10.39 4.69
C PHE A 44 25.63 -9.32 4.18
N LEU A 45 25.19 -8.07 4.22
CA LEU A 45 26.11 -6.97 4.03
C LEU A 45 27.14 -6.98 5.18
N PRO A 46 28.42 -6.69 4.90
CA PRO A 46 29.40 -6.47 5.95
C PRO A 46 28.88 -5.49 7.00
N HIS A 47 29.15 -5.75 8.28
CA HIS A 47 28.61 -4.92 9.37
C HIS A 47 29.00 -3.44 9.22
N GLU A 48 30.24 -3.18 8.80
CA GLU A 48 30.76 -1.85 8.46
C GLU A 48 29.95 -1.14 7.35
N TRP A 49 29.41 -1.88 6.38
CA TRP A 49 28.53 -1.30 5.36
C TRP A 49 27.15 -1.02 5.93
N LEU A 50 26.62 -1.92 6.77
CA LEU A 50 25.36 -1.69 7.46
C LEU A 50 25.48 -0.43 8.33
N GLU A 51 26.54 -0.29 9.13
CA GLU A 51 26.81 0.92 9.91
C GLU A 51 26.92 2.17 9.04
N GLY A 52 27.57 2.08 7.87
CA GLY A 52 27.62 3.19 6.91
C GLY A 52 26.24 3.58 6.37
N ILE A 53 25.48 2.61 5.84
CA ILE A 53 24.18 2.88 5.22
C ILE A 53 23.16 3.36 6.25
N PHE A 54 23.11 2.71 7.42
CA PHE A 54 22.26 3.17 8.52
C PHE A 54 22.74 4.52 9.06
N GLY A 55 24.07 4.74 9.11
CA GLY A 55 24.70 5.98 9.54
C GLY A 55 24.40 7.19 8.65
N ASP A 56 24.23 6.96 7.35
CA ASP A 56 23.85 7.98 6.36
C ASP A 56 22.38 8.41 6.51
N VAL A 57 21.53 7.50 7.01
CA VAL A 57 20.10 7.76 7.24
C VAL A 57 19.84 8.28 8.65
N ALA A 58 20.64 7.83 9.62
CA ALA A 58 20.55 8.19 11.02
C ALA A 58 21.93 8.11 11.69
N HIS A 59 22.43 9.21 12.23
CA HIS A 59 23.69 9.20 12.96
C HIS A 59 23.57 8.49 14.31
N GLY A 60 24.59 7.70 14.68
CA GLY A 60 24.68 7.06 16.01
C GLY A 60 23.86 5.78 16.19
N VAL A 61 23.55 5.09 15.10
CA VAL A 61 22.72 3.88 15.13
C VAL A 61 23.36 2.75 15.93
N LYS A 62 22.53 2.06 16.71
CA LYS A 62 22.91 0.88 17.50
C LYS A 62 22.09 -0.33 17.04
N PHE A 63 22.78 -1.43 16.77
CA PHE A 63 22.15 -2.70 16.45
C PHE A 63 21.87 -3.50 17.71
N THR A 64 20.60 -3.82 17.94
CA THR A 64 20.13 -4.53 19.13
C THR A 64 19.23 -5.69 18.71
N LYS A 65 19.49 -6.87 19.26
CA LYS A 65 18.54 -8.00 19.17
C LYS A 65 17.43 -7.77 20.19
N ARG A 66 16.16 -7.84 19.79
CA ARG A 66 15.04 -7.83 20.74
C ARG A 66 14.99 -9.20 21.44
N ASP A 67 14.44 -9.22 22.66
CA ASP A 67 14.08 -10.46 23.38
C ASP A 67 12.76 -11.06 22.83
N ASP A 68 12.49 -10.86 21.55
CA ASP A 68 11.51 -11.65 20.82
C ASP A 68 12.25 -12.81 20.15
N ASP A 69 11.60 -13.96 19.96
CA ASP A 69 12.18 -15.10 19.23
C ASP A 69 12.40 -14.79 17.73
N SER A 70 12.43 -13.51 17.34
CA SER A 70 12.64 -13.10 15.97
C SER A 70 14.09 -13.33 15.53
N SER A 71 14.25 -13.67 14.26
CA SER A 71 15.56 -13.70 13.58
C SER A 71 16.12 -12.30 13.33
N LYS A 72 15.41 -11.24 13.72
CA LYS A 72 15.74 -9.86 13.35
C LYS A 72 16.71 -9.23 14.34
N VAL A 73 17.68 -8.51 13.80
CA VAL A 73 18.48 -7.51 14.51
C VAL A 73 17.96 -6.16 14.12
N TYR A 74 17.48 -5.40 15.09
CA TYR A 74 16.90 -4.09 14.85
C TYR A 74 17.97 -3.01 15.03
N ALA A 75 17.90 -1.99 14.20
CA ALA A 75 18.76 -0.82 14.25
C ALA A 75 17.98 0.33 14.86
N TYR A 76 18.56 0.99 15.89
CA TYR A 76 17.94 2.10 16.59
C TYR A 76 18.80 3.34 16.59
N ASN A 77 18.19 4.51 16.42
CA ASN A 77 18.78 5.81 16.76
C ASN A 77 18.08 6.36 18.02
N GLY A 78 18.72 6.22 19.18
CA GLY A 78 18.04 6.40 20.47
C GLY A 78 16.91 5.38 20.63
N ASP A 79 15.68 5.85 20.77
CA ASP A 79 14.47 5.02 20.86
C ASP A 79 13.77 4.84 19.50
N GLU A 80 14.29 5.44 18.43
CA GLU A 80 13.70 5.37 17.10
C GLU A 80 14.18 4.12 16.35
N LEU A 81 13.23 3.30 15.88
CA LEU A 81 13.53 2.17 15.01
C LEU A 81 13.87 2.70 13.59
N VAL A 82 15.14 2.56 13.19
CA VAL A 82 15.64 3.01 11.88
C VAL A 82 15.81 1.88 10.88
N GLY A 83 15.51 0.63 11.28
CA GLY A 83 15.43 -0.51 10.37
C GLY A 83 15.75 -1.83 11.04
N PHE A 84 15.91 -2.87 10.24
CA PHE A 84 16.30 -4.19 10.74
C PHE A 84 17.08 -5.00 9.70
N VAL A 85 17.74 -6.05 10.17
CA VAL A 85 18.38 -7.11 9.39
C VAL A 85 17.84 -8.44 9.88
N ASP A 86 17.17 -9.20 9.01
CA ASP A 86 16.68 -10.54 9.31
C ASP A 86 17.79 -11.58 9.05
N LYS A 87 18.26 -12.23 10.11
CA LYS A 87 19.34 -13.24 10.03
C LYS A 87 18.95 -14.52 9.31
N ASN A 88 17.67 -14.79 9.09
CA ASN A 88 17.23 -16.00 8.40
C ASN A 88 17.06 -15.77 6.90
N THR A 89 16.74 -14.54 6.48
CA THR A 89 16.44 -14.22 5.08
C THR A 89 17.47 -13.30 4.43
N GLY A 90 18.33 -12.64 5.21
CA GLY A 90 19.24 -11.60 4.73
C GLY A 90 18.52 -10.27 4.41
N GLU A 91 17.20 -10.22 4.57
CA GLU A 91 16.40 -9.02 4.34
C GLU A 91 16.89 -7.92 5.27
N THR A 92 17.32 -6.81 4.67
CA THR A 92 17.68 -5.61 5.40
C THR A 92 16.69 -4.54 4.99
N ARG A 93 16.14 -3.82 5.96
CA ARG A 93 15.13 -2.79 5.71
C ARG A 93 15.57 -1.46 6.28
N ILE A 94 15.69 -0.53 5.34
CA ILE A 94 15.93 0.92 5.42
C ILE A 94 14.74 1.72 5.92
N TYR A 95 14.73 2.32 7.11
CA TYR A 95 13.64 3.21 7.50
C TYR A 95 14.09 4.68 7.51
N PRO A 96 14.15 5.34 6.34
CA PRO A 96 14.55 6.73 6.27
C PRO A 96 13.60 7.65 7.02
N ASP A 97 14.19 8.56 7.79
CA ASP A 97 13.48 9.72 8.27
C ASP A 97 13.46 10.75 7.15
N TYR A 98 12.33 10.81 6.45
CA TYR A 98 12.13 11.70 5.32
C TYR A 98 12.32 13.18 5.69
N THR A 99 12.17 13.57 6.96
CA THR A 99 12.43 14.96 7.42
C THR A 99 13.90 15.36 7.30
N LYS A 100 14.80 14.39 7.47
CA LYS A 100 16.24 14.63 7.56
C LYS A 100 16.91 14.57 6.19
N ILE A 101 16.18 14.13 5.16
CA ILE A 101 16.69 14.06 3.79
C ILE A 101 16.45 15.42 3.12
N PRO A 102 17.50 16.20 2.81
CA PRO A 102 17.34 17.45 2.10
C PRO A 102 16.92 17.21 0.64
N ALA A 103 16.28 18.21 0.04
CA ALA A 103 16.04 18.22 -1.39
C ALA A 103 17.36 18.08 -2.17
N ALA A 104 17.35 17.26 -3.21
CA ALA A 104 18.49 17.08 -4.09
C ALA A 104 18.70 18.34 -4.93
N GLN A 105 19.92 18.89 -4.88
CA GLN A 105 20.30 20.07 -5.68
C GLN A 105 20.54 19.73 -7.16
N ASN A 106 20.76 18.45 -7.47
CA ASN A 106 21.06 17.93 -8.80
C ASN A 106 20.25 16.65 -9.02
N PRO A 107 20.03 16.23 -10.29
CA PRO A 107 19.47 14.91 -10.58
C PRO A 107 20.24 13.81 -9.86
N ILE A 108 19.54 12.93 -9.15
CA ILE A 108 20.15 11.82 -8.41
C ILE A 108 20.61 10.75 -9.41
N ASP A 109 21.93 10.60 -9.58
CA ASP A 109 22.53 9.55 -10.41
C ASP A 109 22.73 8.26 -9.61
N ILE A 110 21.79 7.32 -9.79
CA ILE A 110 21.86 6.01 -9.15
C ILE A 110 22.98 5.12 -9.72
N LYS A 111 23.57 5.44 -10.88
CA LYS A 111 24.59 4.59 -11.52
C LYS A 111 25.88 4.56 -10.72
N HIS A 112 26.21 5.60 -9.96
CA HIS A 112 27.39 5.56 -9.11
C HIS A 112 27.27 4.59 -7.94
N ALA A 113 26.06 4.34 -7.43
CA ALA A 113 25.81 3.32 -6.42
C ALA A 113 26.17 1.90 -6.93
N LEU A 114 26.13 1.65 -8.24
CA LEU A 114 26.41 0.34 -8.86
C LEU A 114 27.80 -0.20 -8.61
N LYS A 115 28.84 0.65 -8.50
CA LYS A 115 30.23 0.19 -8.45
C LYS A 115 30.52 -0.73 -7.27
N ILE A 116 29.74 -0.57 -6.20
CA ILE A 116 29.82 -1.36 -4.96
C ILE A 116 29.12 -2.73 -5.14
N PHE A 117 28.21 -2.86 -6.12
CA PHE A 117 27.33 -4.02 -6.31
C PHE A 117 27.56 -4.78 -7.62
N GLU A 118 28.66 -4.51 -8.32
CA GLU A 118 29.08 -5.32 -9.46
C GLU A 118 29.14 -6.81 -9.04
N HIS A 119 28.39 -7.64 -9.78
CA HIS A 119 28.17 -9.06 -9.49
C HIS A 119 29.49 -9.80 -9.21
N GLY A 120 29.56 -10.53 -8.08
CA GLY A 120 30.76 -11.28 -7.67
C GLY A 120 31.64 -10.61 -6.60
N LYS A 121 31.18 -9.51 -5.98
CA LYS A 121 31.76 -8.91 -4.76
C LYS A 121 30.94 -9.28 -3.50
N ASP A 122 31.46 -8.99 -2.32
CA ASP A 122 30.96 -9.49 -1.02
C ASP A 122 29.45 -9.29 -0.76
N GLY A 123 28.84 -8.21 -1.26
CA GLY A 123 27.40 -7.93 -1.07
C GLY A 123 26.45 -8.78 -1.93
N PHE A 124 26.90 -9.26 -3.09
CA PHE A 124 26.10 -10.02 -4.06
C PHE A 124 26.92 -11.22 -4.59
N PRO A 125 26.83 -12.38 -3.91
CA PRO A 125 27.62 -13.54 -4.28
C PRO A 125 27.28 -13.99 -5.70
N ALA A 126 28.30 -14.44 -6.44
CA ALA A 126 28.11 -14.94 -7.80
C ALA A 126 27.08 -16.08 -7.84
N ASP A 127 26.03 -15.93 -8.64
CA ASP A 127 24.93 -16.89 -8.73
C ASP A 127 24.53 -17.19 -10.19
N ASP A 128 23.59 -18.11 -10.40
CA ASP A 128 23.21 -18.60 -11.74
C ASP A 128 22.19 -17.69 -12.45
N THR A 129 21.99 -16.47 -11.95
CA THR A 129 21.06 -15.50 -12.50
C THR A 129 21.78 -14.17 -12.77
N HIS A 130 21.05 -13.18 -13.26
CA HIS A 130 21.61 -11.89 -13.62
C HIS A 130 20.92 -10.77 -12.83
N LEU A 131 21.67 -9.69 -12.60
CA LEU A 131 21.21 -8.51 -11.90
C LEU A 131 21.48 -7.27 -12.74
N GLU A 132 20.52 -6.36 -12.78
CA GLU A 132 20.70 -5.01 -13.31
C GLU A 132 20.09 -4.00 -12.35
N LEU A 133 20.72 -2.83 -12.20
CA LEU A 133 20.11 -1.72 -11.49
C LEU A 133 19.32 -0.88 -12.48
N ILE A 134 18.05 -0.68 -12.18
CA ILE A 134 17.18 0.23 -12.90
C ILE A 134 16.78 1.38 -11.98
N LYS A 135 16.41 2.51 -12.59
CA LYS A 135 15.83 3.63 -11.88
C LYS A 135 14.42 3.28 -11.45
N GLY A 136 14.17 3.37 -10.14
CA GLY A 136 12.85 3.25 -9.55
C GLY A 136 12.14 4.59 -9.45
N ALA A 137 11.13 4.64 -8.59
CA ALA A 137 10.41 5.87 -8.31
C ALA A 137 11.28 6.88 -7.55
N SER A 138 11.01 8.15 -7.79
CA SER A 138 11.54 9.29 -7.04
C SER A 138 10.49 9.79 -6.05
N LEU A 139 10.91 10.06 -4.82
CA LEU A 139 10.11 10.76 -3.83
C LEU A 139 10.22 12.24 -4.14
N VAL A 140 9.08 12.82 -4.53
CA VAL A 140 8.96 14.25 -4.82
C VAL A 140 8.17 14.89 -3.70
N GLY A 141 8.44 16.16 -3.42
CA GLY A 141 7.63 16.93 -2.50
C GLY A 141 7.50 18.39 -2.90
N SER A 142 6.45 19.01 -2.38
CA SER A 142 6.13 20.41 -2.57
C SER A 142 5.62 21.00 -1.27
N THR A 143 5.91 22.28 -1.05
CA THR A 143 5.44 23.06 0.11
C THR A 143 4.58 24.21 -0.37
N VAL A 144 3.49 24.48 0.34
CA VAL A 144 2.64 25.65 0.17
C VAL A 144 2.48 26.34 1.52
N ASN A 145 2.73 27.64 1.58
CA ASN A 145 2.53 28.43 2.79
C ASN A 145 1.11 29.02 2.82
N ASP A 146 0.55 29.15 4.02
CA ASP A 146 -0.71 29.86 4.18
C ASP A 146 -0.45 31.37 4.09
N THR A 147 -0.49 31.92 2.89
CA THR A 147 -0.52 33.36 2.73
C THR A 147 -1.94 33.84 3.01
N PRO A 148 -2.15 34.70 4.04
CA PRO A 148 -3.49 35.12 4.44
C PRO A 148 -4.25 35.77 3.28
N TYR A 149 -5.53 35.43 3.19
CA TYR A 149 -6.46 35.93 2.19
C TYR A 149 -6.74 37.42 2.41
N ASN A 150 -5.83 38.29 1.99
CA ASN A 150 -5.92 39.73 2.19
C ASN A 150 -6.87 40.42 1.18
N GLY A 151 -7.89 39.73 0.68
CA GLY A 151 -8.85 40.25 -0.30
C GLY A 151 -8.28 40.59 -1.68
N ASN A 152 -6.97 40.40 -1.89
CA ASN A 152 -6.31 40.54 -3.17
C ASN A 152 -6.24 39.14 -3.79
N ILE A 153 -6.92 38.94 -4.93
CA ILE A 153 -7.12 37.66 -5.65
C ILE A 153 -5.80 37.02 -6.14
N SER A 154 -4.66 37.63 -5.84
CA SER A 154 -3.32 37.07 -6.07
C SER A 154 -2.70 36.62 -4.75
N ARG A 155 -3.08 35.43 -4.27
CA ARG A 155 -2.21 34.61 -3.44
C ARG A 155 -0.88 34.49 -4.23
N ARG A 156 0.24 35.05 -3.74
CA ARG A 156 1.50 35.09 -4.52
C ARG A 156 2.18 33.73 -4.43
N TRP A 157 1.77 32.82 -5.30
CA TRP A 157 2.39 31.49 -5.47
C TRP A 157 3.85 31.57 -5.98
N ASN A 158 4.32 32.75 -6.38
CA ASN A 158 5.70 33.00 -6.81
C ASN A 158 6.74 32.89 -5.68
N ASP A 159 6.34 32.85 -4.41
CA ASP A 159 7.24 32.69 -3.26
C ASP A 159 7.40 31.21 -2.85
N GLU A 160 6.89 30.28 -3.65
CA GLU A 160 6.92 28.85 -3.35
C GLU A 160 8.12 28.12 -3.92
N GLU A 161 8.60 27.13 -3.18
CA GLU A 161 9.66 26.25 -3.64
C GLU A 161 9.12 25.35 -4.78
N PRO A 162 9.88 25.20 -5.88
CA PRO A 162 9.53 24.24 -6.92
C PRO A 162 9.53 22.82 -6.35
N ASP A 163 8.84 21.92 -7.06
CA ASP A 163 8.81 20.50 -6.74
C ASP A 163 10.24 19.99 -6.61
N SER A 164 10.53 19.41 -5.45
CA SER A 164 11.87 18.99 -5.09
C SER A 164 11.93 17.48 -5.05
N ILE A 165 12.98 16.91 -5.65
CA ILE A 165 13.27 15.48 -5.54
C ILE A 165 14.05 15.27 -4.26
N PHE A 166 13.57 14.42 -3.37
CA PHE A 166 14.21 14.11 -2.09
C PHE A 166 15.02 12.81 -2.16
N LEU A 167 14.48 11.82 -2.86
CA LEU A 167 15.06 10.49 -2.93
C LEU A 167 14.75 9.90 -4.31
N THR A 168 15.67 9.14 -4.87
CA THR A 168 15.40 8.29 -6.05
C THR A 168 15.80 6.87 -5.71
N ASN A 169 14.85 5.96 -5.83
CA ASN A 169 15.11 4.56 -5.56
C ASN A 169 15.93 3.93 -6.69
N GLY A 170 16.98 3.20 -6.31
CA GLY A 170 17.62 2.22 -7.18
C GLY A 170 16.97 0.86 -6.98
N LEU A 171 16.48 0.24 -8.05
CA LEU A 171 15.87 -1.09 -7.99
C LEU A 171 16.80 -2.11 -8.62
N PHE A 172 17.20 -3.13 -7.87
CA PHE A 172 17.87 -4.29 -8.45
C PHE A 172 16.83 -5.20 -9.07
N GLN A 173 16.79 -5.21 -10.40
CA GLN A 173 15.97 -6.10 -11.18
C GLN A 173 16.77 -7.37 -11.49
N ARG A 174 16.27 -8.51 -11.00
CA ARG A 174 16.86 -9.81 -11.30
C ARG A 174 16.17 -10.43 -12.51
N TRP A 175 16.95 -11.13 -13.31
CA TRP A 175 16.46 -11.85 -14.47
C TRP A 175 17.24 -13.15 -14.71
N ILE A 176 16.58 -14.05 -15.42
CA ILE A 176 17.05 -15.39 -15.74
C ILE A 176 17.05 -15.54 -17.26
N GLU A 177 18.14 -16.09 -17.81
CA GLU A 177 18.23 -16.42 -19.24
C GLU A 177 18.01 -17.92 -19.47
N ILE A 178 17.04 -18.27 -20.31
CA ILE A 178 16.81 -19.65 -20.75
C ILE A 178 16.57 -19.64 -22.26
N GLY A 179 17.38 -20.40 -23.00
CA GLY A 179 17.25 -20.50 -24.45
C GLY A 179 17.42 -19.16 -25.18
N GLY A 180 18.24 -18.25 -24.66
CA GLY A 180 18.42 -16.89 -25.20
C GLY A 180 17.28 -15.92 -24.88
N LYS A 181 16.28 -16.32 -24.10
CA LYS A 181 15.17 -15.47 -23.67
C LYS A 181 15.35 -15.01 -22.22
N LYS A 182 15.17 -13.71 -22.01
CA LYS A 182 15.24 -13.05 -20.69
C LYS A 182 13.88 -13.11 -19.99
N TYR A 183 13.86 -13.58 -18.75
CA TYR A 183 12.69 -13.65 -17.88
C TYR A 183 12.96 -12.89 -16.58
N PHE A 184 12.12 -11.91 -16.26
CA PHE A 184 12.27 -11.11 -15.04
C PHE A 184 11.73 -11.83 -13.81
N THR A 185 12.30 -11.55 -12.64
CA THR A 185 11.76 -12.01 -11.36
C THR A 185 10.74 -11.04 -10.78
N THR A 186 9.83 -11.52 -9.93
CA THR A 186 8.82 -10.69 -9.25
C THR A 186 9.39 -9.84 -8.11
N LYS A 187 10.50 -10.28 -7.51
CA LYS A 187 11.17 -9.55 -6.43
C LYS A 187 12.16 -8.54 -7.00
N TYR A 188 11.95 -7.29 -6.60
CA TYR A 188 12.93 -6.22 -6.67
C TYR A 188 13.33 -5.96 -5.23
N SER A 189 14.62 -5.84 -5.03
CA SER A 189 15.19 -5.41 -3.78
C SER A 189 15.44 -3.92 -3.88
N LEU A 190 14.73 -3.16 -3.05
CA LEU A 190 15.14 -1.81 -2.70
C LEU A 190 16.42 -1.91 -1.89
N PHE A 191 17.36 -1.03 -2.19
CA PHE A 191 18.64 -1.00 -1.51
C PHE A 191 18.43 -0.67 -0.01
N PRO A 192 19.13 -1.35 0.92
CA PRO A 192 19.96 -2.54 0.78
C PRO A 192 19.20 -3.80 1.21
N THR A 193 19.08 -4.83 0.38
CA THR A 193 18.84 -6.20 0.90
C THR A 193 19.98 -7.08 0.45
N ALA A 194 20.65 -7.74 1.39
CA ALA A 194 21.56 -8.82 1.05
C ALA A 194 20.73 -10.00 0.52
N GLY A 195 21.24 -10.69 -0.50
CA GLY A 195 20.46 -11.67 -1.25
C GLY A 195 21.07 -13.06 -1.17
N SER A 196 20.26 -14.06 -0.85
CA SER A 196 20.67 -15.47 -0.90
C SER A 196 21.21 -15.88 -2.26
N ARG A 197 22.33 -16.61 -2.31
CA ARG A 197 22.86 -17.10 -3.59
C ARG A 197 21.81 -17.96 -4.31
N ARG A 198 21.51 -17.69 -5.59
CA ARG A 198 20.54 -18.49 -6.36
C ARG A 198 21.22 -19.47 -7.30
N LYS A 199 20.99 -20.75 -7.08
CA LYS A 199 21.57 -21.81 -7.92
C LYS A 199 20.49 -22.58 -8.63
N LYS A 200 20.80 -23.08 -9.83
CA LYS A 200 19.94 -24.06 -10.50
C LYS A 200 19.74 -25.25 -9.59
N SER A 201 18.49 -25.59 -9.31
CA SER A 201 18.16 -26.71 -8.43
C SER A 201 18.27 -28.06 -9.14
N GLY A 202 18.35 -28.06 -10.48
CA GLY A 202 18.21 -29.27 -11.31
C GLY A 202 16.76 -29.67 -11.54
N LYS A 203 15.80 -29.07 -10.81
CA LYS A 203 14.37 -29.26 -11.05
C LYS A 203 13.92 -28.40 -12.22
N LYS A 204 13.20 -29.01 -13.15
CA LYS A 204 12.55 -28.32 -14.27
C LYS A 204 11.03 -28.47 -14.16
N VAL A 205 10.30 -27.40 -14.48
CA VAL A 205 8.84 -27.39 -14.52
C VAL A 205 8.41 -27.29 -15.97
N LYS A 206 7.66 -28.31 -16.42
CA LYS A 206 7.03 -28.30 -17.74
C LYS A 206 5.77 -27.44 -17.67
N ALA A 207 5.60 -26.55 -18.64
CA ALA A 207 4.39 -25.75 -18.73
C ALA A 207 3.16 -26.61 -19.04
N ASN A 208 2.07 -26.32 -18.34
CA ASN A 208 0.76 -26.83 -18.68
C ASN A 208 0.30 -26.27 -20.04
N PRO A 209 -0.51 -27.04 -20.81
CA PRO A 209 -1.16 -26.52 -22.01
C PRO A 209 -1.98 -25.26 -21.71
N ALA A 210 -2.04 -24.34 -22.67
CA ALA A 210 -2.71 -23.05 -22.50
C ALA A 210 -4.16 -23.20 -22.03
N GLU A 211 -4.89 -24.18 -22.54
CA GLU A 211 -6.29 -24.45 -22.17
C GLU A 211 -6.42 -24.81 -20.69
N LYS A 212 -5.49 -25.62 -20.16
CA LYS A 212 -5.49 -26.02 -18.75
C LYS A 212 -5.15 -24.84 -17.85
N VAL A 213 -4.19 -24.01 -18.25
CA VAL A 213 -3.84 -22.77 -17.54
C VAL A 213 -5.03 -21.82 -17.55
N ALA A 214 -5.69 -21.64 -18.70
CA ALA A 214 -6.89 -20.81 -18.82
C ALA A 214 -8.00 -21.30 -17.89
N GLN A 215 -8.26 -22.60 -17.80
CA GLN A 215 -9.23 -23.17 -16.86
C GLN A 215 -8.86 -22.88 -15.41
N ALA A 216 -7.59 -23.01 -15.04
CA ALA A 216 -7.13 -22.71 -13.68
C ALA A 216 -7.31 -21.22 -13.33
N ILE A 217 -6.98 -20.32 -14.25
CA ILE A 217 -7.19 -18.88 -14.09
C ILE A 217 -8.68 -18.57 -13.97
N LYS A 218 -9.50 -19.08 -14.89
CA LYS A 218 -10.96 -18.89 -14.87
C LYS A 218 -11.55 -19.35 -13.54
N LYS A 219 -11.19 -20.55 -13.07
CA LYS A 219 -11.65 -21.09 -11.78
C LYS A 219 -11.22 -20.23 -10.58
N ALA A 220 -9.99 -19.72 -10.57
CA ALA A 220 -9.50 -18.89 -9.47
C ALA A 220 -10.09 -17.46 -9.46
N LEU A 221 -10.62 -17.02 -10.60
CA LEU A 221 -11.29 -15.74 -10.79
C LEU A 221 -12.81 -15.86 -10.82
N GLU A 222 -13.36 -17.08 -10.85
CA GLU A 222 -14.78 -17.36 -10.83
C GLU A 222 -15.41 -16.84 -9.53
N GLY A 223 -16.61 -16.27 -9.63
CA GLY A 223 -17.29 -15.62 -8.51
C GLY A 223 -16.74 -14.24 -8.14
N LYS A 224 -15.68 -13.74 -8.80
CA LYS A 224 -15.12 -12.40 -8.58
C LYS A 224 -15.63 -11.37 -9.58
N GLY A 225 -16.84 -11.59 -10.13
CA GLY A 225 -17.51 -10.77 -11.14
C GLY A 225 -16.97 -10.93 -12.56
N ARG A 226 -17.42 -10.07 -13.48
CA ARG A 226 -16.97 -10.08 -14.88
C ARG A 226 -15.54 -9.56 -14.98
N ILE A 227 -14.61 -10.46 -15.28
CA ILE A 227 -13.18 -10.11 -15.38
C ILE A 227 -12.73 -10.35 -16.81
N LYS A 228 -12.01 -9.38 -17.37
CA LYS A 228 -11.31 -9.53 -18.64
C LYS A 228 -9.82 -9.65 -18.36
N VAL A 229 -9.22 -10.76 -18.75
CA VAL A 229 -7.77 -10.94 -18.64
C VAL A 229 -7.13 -10.33 -19.88
N ASN A 230 -6.43 -9.22 -19.68
CA ASN A 230 -5.81 -8.46 -20.78
C ASN A 230 -4.43 -9.01 -21.14
N ARG A 231 -3.71 -9.58 -20.15
CA ARG A 231 -2.32 -9.99 -20.36
C ARG A 231 -1.90 -11.14 -19.45
N VAL A 232 -1.16 -12.09 -20.03
CA VAL A 232 -0.50 -13.19 -19.31
C VAL A 232 0.97 -13.20 -19.71
N ASP A 233 1.86 -12.93 -18.76
CA ASP A 233 3.31 -12.98 -18.97
C ASP A 233 3.91 -14.22 -18.28
N THR A 234 4.98 -14.77 -18.85
CA THR A 234 5.85 -15.69 -18.13
C THR A 234 6.91 -14.91 -17.37
N CYS A 235 7.00 -15.12 -16.06
CA CYS A 235 8.05 -14.54 -15.22
C CYS A 235 8.50 -15.54 -14.16
N TYR A 236 9.41 -15.12 -13.28
CA TYR A 236 9.91 -15.93 -12.17
C TYR A 236 9.43 -15.38 -10.83
N TYR A 237 8.68 -16.15 -10.07
CA TYR A 237 8.29 -15.80 -8.71
C TYR A 237 9.46 -16.09 -7.76
N ASP A 238 10.01 -15.03 -7.14
CA ASP A 238 11.02 -15.14 -6.08
C ASP A 238 10.32 -14.97 -4.73
N SER A 239 10.15 -16.07 -3.98
CA SER A 239 9.54 -16.02 -2.65
C SER A 239 10.43 -15.37 -1.61
N GLY A 240 11.73 -15.25 -1.88
CA GLY A 240 12.73 -14.85 -0.89
C GLY A 240 12.97 -15.88 0.21
N LEU A 241 12.38 -17.08 0.12
CA LEU A 241 12.47 -18.12 1.14
C LEU A 241 13.30 -19.31 0.67
N ARG A 242 12.78 -20.14 -0.25
CA ARG A 242 13.48 -21.36 -0.68
C ARG A 242 13.68 -21.47 -2.17
N TYR A 243 12.77 -20.95 -2.99
CA TYR A 243 12.86 -21.08 -4.44
C TYR A 243 12.57 -19.79 -5.22
N ILE A 244 13.21 -19.69 -6.39
CA ILE A 244 12.74 -18.88 -7.51
C ILE A 244 12.18 -19.85 -8.55
N GLN A 245 10.90 -19.68 -8.92
CA GLN A 245 10.20 -20.63 -9.78
C GLN A 245 9.41 -19.95 -10.90
N PRO A 246 9.24 -20.61 -12.06
CA PRO A 246 8.53 -20.05 -13.19
C PRO A 246 7.02 -19.97 -12.88
N VAL A 247 6.41 -18.82 -13.14
CA VAL A 247 4.97 -18.57 -12.98
C VAL A 247 4.39 -17.82 -14.18
N TYR A 248 3.07 -17.88 -14.32
CA TYR A 248 2.32 -16.93 -15.13
C TYR A 248 1.90 -15.75 -14.25
N ARG A 249 2.25 -14.54 -14.68
CA ARG A 249 1.72 -13.29 -14.16
C ARG A 249 0.49 -12.91 -14.97
N VAL A 250 -0.65 -12.86 -14.31
CA VAL A 250 -1.94 -12.56 -14.93
C VAL A 250 -2.35 -11.15 -14.53
N LEU A 251 -2.49 -10.30 -15.53
CA LEU A 251 -3.02 -8.95 -15.44
C LEU A 251 -4.40 -8.95 -16.10
N GLY A 252 -5.41 -8.58 -15.33
CA GLY A 252 -6.77 -8.43 -15.82
C GLY A 252 -7.40 -7.15 -15.33
N GLU A 253 -8.55 -6.83 -15.88
CA GLU A 253 -9.41 -5.77 -15.40
C GLU A 253 -10.80 -6.32 -15.09
N ARG A 254 -11.38 -5.87 -13.99
CA ARG A 254 -12.80 -6.12 -13.75
C ARG A 254 -13.62 -5.14 -14.57
N LEU A 255 -14.54 -5.66 -15.38
CA LEU A 255 -15.45 -4.86 -16.19
C LEU A 255 -16.70 -4.49 -15.38
N PRO A 256 -17.27 -3.30 -15.59
CA PRO A 256 -18.60 -2.98 -15.10
C PRO A 256 -19.63 -3.92 -15.73
N GLU A 257 -20.72 -4.21 -15.01
CA GLU A 257 -21.81 -5.01 -15.56
C GLU A 257 -22.64 -4.19 -16.56
N ASP A 258 -23.19 -4.86 -17.59
CA ASP A 258 -23.81 -4.23 -18.76
C ASP A 258 -25.05 -3.33 -18.43
N ASN A 259 -25.53 -3.37 -17.18
CA ASN A 259 -26.71 -2.63 -16.72
C ASN A 259 -26.40 -1.26 -16.08
N ASP A 260 -25.14 -0.96 -15.77
CA ASP A 260 -24.78 0.35 -15.20
C ASP A 260 -24.30 1.29 -16.31
N HIS A 261 -25.24 2.02 -16.92
CA HIS A 261 -24.95 3.02 -17.96
C HIS A 261 -23.96 4.14 -17.53
N ASN A 262 -23.54 4.18 -16.26
CA ASN A 262 -22.60 5.15 -15.71
C ASN A 262 -21.34 4.55 -15.04
N ALA A 263 -21.18 3.21 -14.98
CA ALA A 263 -20.01 2.61 -14.34
C ALA A 263 -18.79 2.68 -15.27
N THR A 264 -17.87 3.62 -14.99
CA THR A 264 -16.71 3.91 -15.85
C THR A 264 -15.38 3.38 -15.33
N ALA A 265 -15.29 3.03 -14.05
CA ALA A 265 -14.05 2.57 -13.46
C ALA A 265 -13.86 1.06 -13.69
N THR A 266 -12.75 0.73 -14.37
CA THR A 266 -12.19 -0.62 -14.39
C THR A 266 -11.08 -0.64 -13.36
N PHE A 267 -10.82 -1.82 -12.82
CA PHE A 267 -9.78 -1.96 -11.81
C PHE A 267 -8.84 -3.09 -12.17
N PRO A 268 -7.54 -2.85 -12.01
CA PRO A 268 -6.55 -3.83 -12.37
C PRO A 268 -6.49 -4.94 -11.31
N ILE A 269 -6.36 -6.17 -11.76
CA ILE A 269 -6.15 -7.38 -10.96
C ILE A 269 -4.79 -7.94 -11.35
N LEU A 270 -3.95 -8.22 -10.34
CA LEU A 270 -2.68 -8.90 -10.50
C LEU A 270 -2.68 -10.22 -9.71
N ARG A 271 -2.37 -11.32 -10.38
CA ARG A 271 -2.25 -12.65 -9.76
C ARG A 271 -1.08 -13.44 -10.36
N PHE A 272 -0.53 -14.35 -9.57
CA PHE A 272 0.49 -15.29 -10.01
C PHE A 272 -0.08 -16.71 -10.00
N PHE A 273 0.17 -17.46 -11.07
CA PHE A 273 -0.27 -18.83 -11.24
C PHE A 273 0.92 -19.74 -11.54
N PRO A 274 0.95 -20.97 -11.01
CA PRO A 274 2.03 -21.91 -11.31
C PRO A 274 2.02 -22.28 -12.80
N ILE A 275 3.21 -22.43 -13.38
CA ILE A 275 3.35 -22.79 -14.81
C ILE A 275 3.00 -24.26 -15.08
N GLY A 276 3.23 -25.14 -14.12
CA GLY A 276 2.97 -26.59 -14.22
C GLY A 276 2.27 -27.14 -12.98
N ASP A 277 2.01 -28.44 -12.99
CA ASP A 277 1.25 -29.13 -11.93
C ASP A 277 2.01 -29.28 -10.60
N GLU A 278 3.34 -29.20 -10.65
CA GLU A 278 4.21 -29.44 -9.49
C GLU A 278 5.09 -28.22 -9.19
N PRO A 279 4.49 -27.07 -8.78
CA PRO A 279 5.27 -25.92 -8.40
C PRO A 279 6.21 -26.27 -7.24
N ALA A 280 7.36 -25.60 -7.17
CA ALA A 280 8.29 -25.77 -6.05
C ALA A 280 7.72 -25.22 -4.74
N GLU A 281 6.92 -24.15 -4.82
CA GLU A 281 6.19 -23.56 -3.70
C GLU A 281 4.79 -23.14 -4.15
N ASN A 282 3.83 -23.09 -3.23
CA ASN A 282 2.52 -22.55 -3.55
C ASN A 282 2.63 -21.03 -3.77
N VAL A 283 2.17 -20.55 -4.93
CA VAL A 283 2.16 -19.13 -5.30
C VAL A 283 0.76 -18.52 -5.24
N LEU A 284 -0.26 -19.35 -5.03
CA LEU A 284 -1.62 -18.86 -4.82
C LEU A 284 -1.69 -18.25 -3.41
N PRO A 285 -2.31 -17.07 -3.26
CA PRO A 285 -2.54 -16.50 -1.94
C PRO A 285 -3.28 -17.52 -1.08
N GLY A 286 -2.94 -17.59 0.21
CA GLY A 286 -3.72 -18.36 1.17
C GLY A 286 -5.14 -17.79 1.23
N ASP A 287 -6.12 -18.64 1.50
CA ASP A 287 -7.48 -18.15 1.75
C ASP A 287 -7.45 -17.12 2.89
N PRO A 288 -8.22 -16.03 2.79
CA PRO A 288 -8.29 -15.04 3.85
C PRO A 288 -8.62 -15.71 5.19
N SER A 289 -7.88 -15.32 6.23
CA SER A 289 -8.03 -15.81 7.60
C SER A 289 -9.49 -15.65 8.08
N SER A 290 -10.14 -16.77 8.42
CA SER A 290 -11.57 -16.93 8.71
C SER A 290 -12.10 -16.27 10.01
N GLN A 291 -11.38 -15.31 10.60
CA GLN A 291 -11.86 -14.51 11.72
C GLN A 291 -12.15 -13.07 11.27
N GLU A 292 -13.05 -12.93 10.29
CA GLU A 292 -13.51 -11.62 9.84
C GLU A 292 -14.54 -11.05 10.82
N GLN A 293 -14.19 -9.95 11.49
CA GLN A 293 -15.21 -9.08 12.06
C GLN A 293 -15.84 -8.29 10.91
N THR A 294 -17.17 -8.22 10.90
CA THR A 294 -17.90 -7.35 9.97
C THR A 294 -18.12 -5.98 10.61
N PRO A 295 -18.04 -4.89 9.82
CA PRO A 295 -18.42 -3.57 10.27
C PRO A 295 -19.87 -3.55 10.75
N ILE A 296 -20.14 -2.67 11.72
CA ILE A 296 -21.47 -2.45 12.26
C ILE A 296 -22.14 -1.34 11.46
N GLU A 297 -23.47 -1.35 11.36
CA GLU A 297 -24.20 -0.20 10.82
C GLU A 297 -24.06 1.00 11.79
N PRO A 298 -23.58 2.16 11.34
CA PRO A 298 -23.51 3.32 12.21
C PRO A 298 -24.94 3.77 12.59
N LYS A 299 -25.16 4.02 13.88
CA LYS A 299 -26.43 4.58 14.36
C LYS A 299 -26.29 6.07 14.56
N ASP A 300 -27.27 6.81 14.06
CA ASP A 300 -27.40 8.24 14.27
C ASP A 300 -27.39 8.57 15.78
N TYR A 301 -26.49 9.47 16.20
CA TYR A 301 -26.41 10.11 17.52
C TYR A 301 -26.04 9.26 18.75
N GLU A 302 -25.74 7.97 18.63
CA GLU A 302 -25.18 7.21 19.76
C GLU A 302 -23.65 7.32 19.77
N HIS A 303 -23.09 8.16 20.66
CA HIS A 303 -21.67 8.07 21.00
C HIS A 303 -21.40 6.63 21.44
N THR A 304 -20.63 5.88 20.67
CA THR A 304 -20.20 4.57 21.09
C THR A 304 -19.39 4.75 22.36
N LYS A 305 -19.93 4.32 23.50
CA LYS A 305 -19.14 4.11 24.70
C LYS A 305 -18.09 3.10 24.30
N VAL A 306 -16.86 3.59 24.11
CA VAL A 306 -15.68 2.78 23.79
C VAL A 306 -15.71 1.59 24.75
N ALA A 307 -16.05 0.41 24.24
CA ALA A 307 -15.89 -0.80 25.00
C ALA A 307 -14.37 -0.91 25.18
N ARG A 308 -13.88 -0.56 26.38
CA ARG A 308 -12.46 -0.75 26.72
C ARG A 308 -12.13 -2.19 26.36
N SER A 309 -11.35 -2.34 25.29
CA SER A 309 -10.77 -3.62 24.90
C SER A 309 -10.11 -4.20 26.14
N LEU A 310 -10.66 -5.34 26.58
CA LEU A 310 -10.18 -6.28 27.60
C LEU A 310 -9.42 -5.65 28.79
N LYS A 311 -10.04 -5.70 29.98
CA LYS A 311 -9.29 -5.52 31.24
C LYS A 311 -7.99 -6.34 31.15
N PRO A 312 -6.81 -5.75 31.46
CA PRO A 312 -5.57 -6.50 31.53
C PRO A 312 -5.82 -7.75 32.35
N ASN A 313 -5.43 -8.90 31.82
CA ASN A 313 -5.47 -10.14 32.58
C ASN A 313 -4.77 -9.86 33.93
N TYR A 314 -5.40 -10.23 35.05
CA TYR A 314 -4.84 -10.05 36.39
C TYR A 314 -3.40 -10.60 36.52
N PHE A 315 -3.04 -11.60 35.70
CA PHE A 315 -1.69 -12.13 35.60
C PHE A 315 -0.71 -11.22 34.82
N GLU A 316 -1.14 -10.45 33.83
CA GLU A 316 -0.30 -9.43 33.16
C GLU A 316 -0.04 -8.22 34.07
N ALA A 317 -1.01 -7.86 34.93
CA ALA A 317 -0.85 -6.79 35.90
C ALA A 317 0.23 -7.14 36.96
N ARG A 318 0.37 -8.42 37.32
CA ARG A 318 1.25 -8.86 38.42
C ARG A 318 2.73 -9.00 38.03
N THR A 319 3.05 -9.13 36.74
CA THR A 319 4.44 -9.27 36.25
C THR A 319 5.17 -7.92 36.09
N SER A 320 4.55 -6.79 36.46
CA SER A 320 5.01 -5.42 36.14
C SER A 320 5.59 -4.61 37.32
N LEU A 321 6.30 -5.26 38.25
CA LEU A 321 6.98 -4.59 39.38
C LEU A 321 8.17 -3.70 38.99
N TYR A 322 8.46 -3.54 37.70
CA TYR A 322 9.39 -2.54 37.17
C TYR A 322 8.57 -1.43 36.50
N GLU A 323 8.87 -0.16 36.82
CA GLU A 323 8.25 1.03 36.21
C GLU A 323 8.28 0.94 34.68
N ARG A 324 7.25 0.35 34.07
CA ARG A 324 7.03 0.49 32.63
C ARG A 324 6.37 1.85 32.45
N VAL A 325 7.07 2.74 31.73
CA VAL A 325 6.44 3.89 31.09
C VAL A 325 5.12 3.42 30.47
N ALA A 326 4.00 4.00 30.90
CA ALA A 326 2.69 3.59 30.43
C ALA A 326 2.67 3.67 28.90
N LYS A 327 2.26 2.58 28.23
CA LYS A 327 2.18 2.57 26.76
C LYS A 327 1.26 3.70 26.31
N PRO A 328 1.64 4.51 25.30
CA PRO A 328 0.73 5.47 24.72
C PRO A 328 -0.53 4.74 24.23
N THR A 329 -1.70 5.35 24.44
CA THR A 329 -2.98 4.80 23.98
C THR A 329 -3.45 5.56 22.76
N VAL A 330 -3.83 4.84 21.70
CA VAL A 330 -4.30 5.41 20.43
C VAL A 330 -5.64 4.78 20.09
N THR A 331 -6.68 5.60 19.92
CA THR A 331 -7.99 5.13 19.44
C THR A 331 -8.00 5.01 17.92
N VAL A 332 -8.60 3.93 17.42
CA VAL A 332 -8.63 3.58 15.99
C VAL A 332 -10.07 3.48 15.51
N GLY A 333 -10.37 4.13 14.39
CA GLY A 333 -11.62 3.99 13.65
C GLY A 333 -11.38 3.36 12.28
N ARG A 334 -12.24 2.42 11.88
CA ARG A 334 -12.19 1.77 10.56
C ARG A 334 -13.54 1.94 9.87
N TYR A 335 -13.53 2.45 8.65
CA TYR A 335 -14.73 2.73 7.87
C TYR A 335 -14.61 2.07 6.50
N VAL A 336 -15.48 1.12 6.21
CA VAL A 336 -15.39 0.29 5.00
C VAL A 336 -16.56 0.58 4.09
N VAL A 337 -16.30 0.77 2.79
CA VAL A 337 -17.31 1.00 1.76
C VAL A 337 -18.51 0.04 1.90
N ARG A 338 -19.71 0.59 1.75
CA ARG A 338 -20.94 -0.18 1.62
C ARG A 338 -21.02 -0.71 0.20
N GLU A 339 -21.20 -2.02 0.11
CA GLU A 339 -21.41 -2.73 -1.13
C GLU A 339 -22.53 -3.74 -0.89
N GLU A 340 -23.74 -3.35 -1.30
CA GLU A 340 -24.96 -4.12 -1.06
C GLU A 340 -25.31 -5.05 -2.24
N ARG A 341 -24.73 -4.82 -3.42
CA ARG A 341 -24.96 -5.73 -4.56
C ARG A 341 -24.15 -7.00 -4.37
N GLU A 342 -24.83 -8.16 -4.35
CA GLU A 342 -24.20 -9.48 -4.26
C GLU A 342 -23.11 -9.68 -5.31
N GLU A 343 -23.33 -9.17 -6.52
CA GLU A 343 -22.37 -9.22 -7.64
C GLU A 343 -21.04 -8.56 -7.31
N ARG A 344 -21.04 -7.59 -6.38
CA ARG A 344 -19.87 -6.79 -5.99
C ARG A 344 -19.32 -7.17 -4.61
N LYS A 345 -19.80 -8.26 -4.02
CA LYS A 345 -19.30 -8.81 -2.75
C LYS A 345 -17.78 -8.97 -2.68
N PHE A 346 -17.14 -9.34 -3.78
CA PHE A 346 -15.67 -9.42 -3.86
C PHE A 346 -14.94 -8.11 -3.44
N TRP A 347 -15.50 -6.95 -3.80
CA TRP A 347 -14.95 -5.64 -3.42
C TRP A 347 -15.00 -5.42 -1.92
N LYS A 348 -16.19 -5.69 -1.37
CA LYS A 348 -16.46 -5.67 0.05
C LYS A 348 -15.46 -6.54 0.80
N ASP A 349 -15.29 -7.80 0.35
CA ASP A 349 -14.42 -8.78 1.00
C ASP A 349 -12.96 -8.32 1.03
N ILE A 350 -12.48 -7.66 -0.03
CA ILE A 350 -11.15 -7.07 -0.05
C ILE A 350 -11.00 -5.94 0.98
N TYR A 351 -11.88 -4.93 0.95
CA TYR A 351 -11.76 -3.82 1.89
C TYR A 351 -11.96 -4.28 3.35
N LEU A 352 -12.77 -5.33 3.56
CA LEU A 352 -12.89 -6.03 4.84
C LEU A 352 -11.58 -6.71 5.24
N ALA A 353 -10.94 -7.43 4.33
CA ALA A 353 -9.65 -8.07 4.57
C ALA A 353 -8.58 -7.03 4.91
N ASP A 354 -8.52 -5.92 4.19
CA ASP A 354 -7.63 -4.79 4.49
C ASP A 354 -7.90 -4.20 5.86
N ALA A 355 -9.16 -3.86 6.17
CA ALA A 355 -9.53 -3.26 7.45
C ALA A 355 -9.25 -4.21 8.64
N ASN A 356 -9.48 -5.51 8.47
CA ASN A 356 -9.22 -6.53 9.49
C ASN A 356 -7.73 -6.84 9.64
N GLY A 357 -6.97 -6.88 8.54
CA GLY A 357 -5.53 -7.02 8.52
C GLY A 357 -4.83 -5.80 9.13
N PHE A 358 -5.33 -4.60 8.83
CA PHE A 358 -4.89 -3.33 9.41
C PHE A 358 -5.03 -3.36 10.94
N TRP A 359 -6.23 -3.70 11.45
CA TRP A 359 -6.45 -3.82 12.90
C TRP A 359 -5.60 -4.93 13.54
N SER A 360 -5.53 -6.12 12.94
CA SER A 360 -4.76 -7.24 13.49
C SER A 360 -3.30 -6.89 13.69
N ASN A 361 -2.70 -6.14 12.75
CA ASN A 361 -1.32 -5.70 12.88
C ASN A 361 -1.15 -4.61 13.95
N LEU A 362 -2.06 -3.63 14.04
CA LEU A 362 -2.03 -2.65 15.14
C LEU A 362 -2.17 -3.32 16.51
N ALA A 363 -3.15 -4.22 16.66
CA ALA A 363 -3.43 -4.94 17.89
C ALA A 363 -2.27 -5.83 18.37
N SER A 364 -1.38 -6.23 17.45
CA SER A 364 -0.17 -6.98 17.77
C SER A 364 0.95 -6.15 18.41
N SER A 365 0.79 -4.82 18.50
CA SER A 365 1.82 -3.93 19.03
C SER A 365 2.18 -4.26 20.49
N THR A 366 3.48 -4.35 20.75
CA THR A 366 4.02 -4.50 22.11
C THR A 366 4.38 -3.17 22.74
N SER A 367 4.43 -2.07 21.99
CA SER A 367 4.87 -0.75 22.43
C SER A 367 3.73 0.27 22.59
N ILE A 368 2.62 0.09 21.86
CA ILE A 368 1.49 1.03 21.84
C ILE A 368 0.23 0.27 22.23
N ASN A 369 -0.67 0.91 22.97
CA ASN A 369 -1.97 0.37 23.29
C ASN A 369 -3.01 0.88 22.29
N PHE A 370 -3.25 0.15 21.21
CA PHE A 370 -4.31 0.48 20.26
C PHE A 370 -5.68 0.04 20.77
N VAL A 371 -6.68 0.90 20.58
CA VAL A 371 -8.07 0.64 20.97
C VAL A 371 -8.94 0.68 19.71
N ASN A 372 -9.58 -0.44 19.37
CA ASN A 372 -10.56 -0.54 18.29
C ASN A 372 -11.85 0.17 18.73
N SER A 373 -11.88 1.49 18.59
CA SER A 373 -12.98 2.32 19.06
C SER A 373 -14.18 2.24 18.12
N GLN A 374 -13.94 2.16 16.82
CA GLN A 374 -14.99 2.20 15.80
C GLN A 374 -14.68 1.25 14.64
N TYR A 375 -15.71 0.53 14.19
CA TYR A 375 -15.64 -0.28 12.99
C TYR A 375 -17.02 -0.30 12.31
N TYR A 376 -17.18 0.57 11.32
CA TYR A 376 -18.48 0.86 10.71
C TYR A 376 -18.46 0.71 9.20
N TRP A 377 -19.63 0.44 8.64
CA TRP A 377 -19.89 0.71 7.24
C TRP A 377 -19.75 2.21 6.99
N ALA A 378 -19.04 2.58 5.93
CA ALA A 378 -18.75 3.94 5.59
C ALA A 378 -20.01 4.60 5.01
N GLU A 379 -20.40 5.70 5.61
CA GLU A 379 -21.51 6.54 5.22
C GLU A 379 -20.99 7.97 5.05
N PRO A 380 -21.46 8.77 4.06
CA PRO A 380 -20.90 10.10 3.80
C PRO A 380 -21.00 11.03 5.01
N TRP A 381 -22.10 10.93 5.75
CA TRP A 381 -22.38 11.77 6.91
C TRP A 381 -21.45 11.51 8.12
N LEU A 382 -20.73 10.37 8.16
CA LEU A 382 -19.68 10.10 9.17
C LEU A 382 -18.48 11.02 9.00
N TYR A 383 -18.26 11.51 7.78
CA TYR A 383 -17.15 12.40 7.44
C TYR A 383 -17.58 13.87 7.55
N GLY A 384 -18.83 14.20 7.25
CA GLY A 384 -19.36 15.57 7.34
C GLY A 384 -20.06 15.86 8.66
N SER A 385 -21.40 15.87 8.62
CA SER A 385 -22.27 16.36 9.70
C SER A 385 -22.05 15.67 11.06
N SER A 386 -21.63 14.40 11.07
CA SER A 386 -21.42 13.63 12.30
C SER A 386 -19.94 13.35 12.58
N ALA A 387 -19.01 14.03 11.91
CA ALA A 387 -17.57 13.79 12.04
C ALA A 387 -17.10 13.69 13.49
N LEU A 388 -17.57 14.59 14.37
CA LEU A 388 -17.18 14.64 15.79
C LEU A 388 -17.56 13.41 16.60
N SER A 389 -18.57 12.64 16.16
CA SER A 389 -18.96 11.38 16.79
C SER A 389 -18.29 10.17 16.14
N PHE A 390 -17.68 10.34 14.96
CA PHE A 390 -17.14 9.27 14.15
C PHE A 390 -15.68 9.53 13.77
N VAL A 391 -15.40 9.90 12.52
CA VAL A 391 -14.05 9.98 11.96
C VAL A 391 -13.18 10.96 12.76
N ASN A 392 -13.74 12.08 13.20
CA ASN A 392 -13.04 13.06 14.03
C ASN A 392 -13.00 12.71 15.53
N SER A 393 -13.53 11.57 15.97
CA SER A 393 -13.56 11.17 17.40
C SER A 393 -12.44 10.21 17.80
N VAL A 394 -11.73 9.64 16.83
CA VAL A 394 -10.62 8.70 17.00
C VAL A 394 -9.28 9.38 16.73
N ASN A 395 -8.16 8.80 17.15
CA ASN A 395 -6.83 9.36 16.85
C ASN A 395 -6.31 8.98 15.46
N LEU A 396 -6.60 7.75 15.03
CA LEU A 396 -6.22 7.20 13.73
C LEU A 396 -7.48 6.66 13.03
N ALA A 397 -7.79 7.19 11.86
CA ALA A 397 -8.87 6.70 11.01
C ALA A 397 -8.32 5.98 9.79
N PHE A 398 -8.89 4.81 9.47
CA PHE A 398 -8.70 4.09 8.23
C PHE A 398 -10.02 4.05 7.44
N THR A 399 -9.99 4.50 6.20
CA THR A 399 -11.13 4.48 5.27
C THR A 399 -10.77 3.61 4.05
N GLY A 400 -11.48 2.50 3.85
CA GLY A 400 -11.42 1.71 2.62
C GLY A 400 -12.58 2.06 1.70
N ALA A 401 -12.31 2.67 0.55
CA ALA A 401 -13.34 3.23 -0.33
C ALA A 401 -12.91 3.24 -1.80
N HIS A 402 -13.86 3.45 -2.72
CA HIS A 402 -13.53 3.79 -4.10
C HIS A 402 -13.13 5.26 -4.20
N GLY A 403 -12.17 5.61 -5.05
CA GLY A 403 -11.61 6.95 -5.07
C GLY A 403 -11.58 7.60 -6.46
N ALA A 404 -11.49 8.93 -6.44
CA ALA A 404 -11.14 9.79 -7.56
C ALA A 404 -10.45 11.05 -7.01
N HIS A 405 -9.95 11.93 -7.87
CA HIS A 405 -9.27 13.16 -7.44
C HIS A 405 -10.14 13.98 -6.45
N HIS A 406 -9.66 14.10 -5.21
CA HIS A 406 -10.34 14.80 -4.11
C HIS A 406 -11.74 14.28 -3.76
N LEU A 407 -11.99 12.99 -3.99
CA LEU A 407 -13.27 12.35 -3.74
C LEU A 407 -13.09 10.88 -3.37
N PHE A 408 -13.92 10.38 -2.47
CA PHE A 408 -14.10 8.95 -2.31
C PHE A 408 -15.58 8.57 -2.19
N SER A 409 -15.97 7.47 -2.81
CA SER A 409 -17.31 6.91 -2.76
C SER A 409 -17.43 5.94 -1.59
N THR A 410 -18.39 6.19 -0.71
CA THR A 410 -18.70 5.29 0.43
C THR A 410 -19.73 4.23 0.06
N TRP A 411 -20.31 4.36 -1.12
CA TRP A 411 -21.30 3.46 -1.69
C TRP A 411 -20.90 3.10 -3.10
N GLU A 412 -20.58 1.84 -3.33
CA GLU A 412 -20.32 1.33 -4.66
C GLU A 412 -19.23 2.11 -5.45
N ASN A 413 -18.82 1.58 -6.59
CA ASN A 413 -17.95 2.31 -7.52
C ASN A 413 -18.76 3.24 -8.45
N SER A 414 -19.58 4.12 -7.87
CA SER A 414 -20.52 4.96 -8.63
C SER A 414 -19.99 6.39 -8.91
N GLY A 415 -18.84 6.76 -8.34
CA GLY A 415 -18.12 8.03 -8.55
C GLY A 415 -18.87 9.32 -8.22
N SER A 416 -20.16 9.24 -7.88
CA SER A 416 -21.06 10.40 -7.79
C SER A 416 -22.21 10.22 -6.81
N PHE A 417 -22.58 8.99 -6.44
CA PHE A 417 -23.64 8.70 -5.48
C PHE A 417 -23.02 8.33 -4.13
N GLU A 418 -23.52 8.94 -3.05
CA GLU A 418 -23.02 8.74 -1.68
C GLU A 418 -21.48 8.80 -1.56
N ALA A 419 -20.94 9.83 -2.22
CA ALA A 419 -19.55 10.20 -2.18
C ALA A 419 -19.28 11.28 -1.13
N VAL A 420 -18.02 11.37 -0.72
CA VAL A 420 -17.47 12.43 0.11
C VAL A 420 -16.50 13.22 -0.74
N ARG A 421 -16.83 14.49 -0.96
CA ARG A 421 -16.03 15.46 -1.71
C ARG A 421 -15.15 16.27 -0.77
N ILE A 422 -13.88 16.36 -1.10
CA ILE A 422 -12.89 17.10 -0.34
C ILE A 422 -12.73 18.48 -0.99
N PRO A 423 -12.94 19.60 -0.27
CA PRO A 423 -13.35 19.71 1.13
C PRO A 423 -14.87 19.85 1.33
N SER A 424 -15.68 19.93 0.27
CA SER A 424 -17.05 20.47 0.35
C SER A 424 -18.00 19.72 1.28
N ASP A 425 -17.78 18.42 1.48
CA ASP A 425 -18.65 17.58 2.31
C ASP A 425 -18.07 17.39 3.73
N LEU A 426 -16.90 17.97 4.01
CA LEU A 426 -16.18 17.86 5.28
C LEU A 426 -16.49 19.05 6.21
N PRO A 427 -16.23 18.95 7.52
CA PRO A 427 -16.47 20.04 8.46
C PRO A 427 -15.66 21.28 8.08
N ALA A 428 -16.30 22.45 8.12
CA ALA A 428 -15.67 23.73 7.74
C ALA A 428 -14.49 24.11 8.65
N ASP A 429 -14.53 23.65 9.91
CA ASP A 429 -13.48 23.83 10.92
C ASP A 429 -12.38 22.77 10.83
N GLY A 430 -12.52 21.80 9.92
CA GLY A 430 -11.55 20.72 9.68
C GLY A 430 -11.63 19.56 10.67
N TYR A 431 -10.55 18.79 10.72
CA TYR A 431 -10.37 17.65 11.62
C TYR A 431 -9.25 17.90 12.63
N GLY A 432 -9.39 17.30 13.80
CA GLY A 432 -8.42 17.34 14.89
C GLY A 432 -8.91 18.06 16.14
N PRO A 433 -8.02 18.21 17.15
CA PRO A 433 -8.35 18.76 18.45
C PRO A 433 -8.93 20.18 18.45
N GLU A 434 -8.48 21.06 17.56
CA GLU A 434 -8.99 22.44 17.47
C GLU A 434 -10.43 22.49 16.93
N ALA A 435 -10.80 21.51 16.10
CA ALA A 435 -12.18 21.35 15.62
C ALA A 435 -13.09 20.63 16.64
N GLY A 436 -12.62 20.38 17.86
CA GLY A 436 -13.37 19.65 18.90
C GLY A 436 -13.30 18.12 18.78
N GLY A 437 -12.47 17.60 17.89
CA GLY A 437 -12.24 16.18 17.69
C GLY A 437 -10.94 15.66 18.33
N HIS A 438 -10.47 14.52 17.85
CA HIS A 438 -9.25 13.83 18.30
C HIS A 438 -8.41 13.27 17.16
N LEU A 439 -8.84 13.45 15.90
CA LEU A 439 -8.18 12.87 14.74
C LEU A 439 -6.84 13.55 14.49
N ALA A 440 -5.78 12.74 14.53
CA ALA A 440 -4.44 13.17 14.16
C ALA A 440 -4.06 12.61 12.78
N TYR A 441 -4.44 11.37 12.46
CA TYR A 441 -4.03 10.70 11.23
C TYR A 441 -5.22 10.10 10.50
N TRP A 442 -5.31 10.36 9.19
CA TRP A 442 -6.35 9.78 8.35
C TRP A 442 -5.75 9.08 7.13
N ILE A 443 -5.91 7.76 7.07
CA ILE A 443 -5.52 6.94 5.93
C ILE A 443 -6.75 6.68 5.07
N ILE A 444 -6.73 7.13 3.81
CA ILE A 444 -7.78 6.93 2.82
C ILE A 444 -7.26 5.94 1.77
N ASN A 445 -7.56 4.65 1.96
CA ASN A 445 -7.26 3.59 1.01
C ASN A 445 -8.28 3.61 -0.14
N ALA A 446 -8.16 4.61 -1.02
CA ALA A 446 -9.00 4.84 -2.17
C ALA A 446 -8.19 5.37 -3.36
N CYS A 447 -8.51 4.95 -4.59
CA CYS A 447 -7.77 5.30 -5.79
C CYS A 447 -7.68 6.81 -6.01
N SER A 448 -6.47 7.33 -6.28
CA SER A 448 -6.25 8.69 -6.77
C SER A 448 -6.89 9.82 -5.93
N VAL A 449 -7.12 9.61 -4.63
CA VAL A 449 -7.79 10.58 -3.76
C VAL A 449 -6.91 11.78 -3.40
N ILE A 450 -5.59 11.60 -3.40
CA ILE A 450 -4.59 12.65 -3.13
C ILE A 450 -3.74 12.89 -4.40
N PRO A 451 -4.28 13.54 -5.44
CA PRO A 451 -3.52 13.85 -6.64
C PRO A 451 -2.39 14.85 -6.33
N ALA A 452 -1.28 14.72 -7.03
CA ALA A 452 -0.14 15.63 -6.98
C ALA A 452 -0.22 16.66 -8.12
N PRO A 453 0.58 17.75 -8.09
CA PRO A 453 0.56 18.77 -9.15
C PRO A 453 0.77 18.18 -10.57
N ILE A 454 1.62 17.16 -10.70
CA ILE A 454 1.88 16.47 -11.98
C ILE A 454 0.64 15.76 -12.57
N ASP A 455 -0.41 15.54 -11.79
CA ASP A 455 -1.66 14.90 -12.25
C ASP A 455 -2.64 15.90 -12.91
N PHE A 456 -2.22 17.17 -13.05
CA PHE A 456 -2.95 18.23 -13.74
C PHE A 456 -2.15 18.81 -14.93
N PRO A 457 -1.73 17.99 -15.91
CA PRO A 457 -0.78 18.40 -16.95
C PRO A 457 -1.31 19.45 -17.94
N SER A 458 -2.63 19.67 -17.97
CA SER A 458 -3.26 20.69 -18.82
C SER A 458 -3.25 22.09 -18.22
N GLU A 459 -2.84 22.23 -16.96
CA GLU A 459 -2.83 23.48 -16.21
C GLU A 459 -1.43 24.09 -16.16
N SER A 460 -1.33 25.39 -15.87
CA SER A 460 -0.04 25.95 -15.47
C SER A 460 0.43 25.33 -14.15
N TYR A 461 1.74 25.33 -13.90
CA TYR A 461 2.29 24.74 -12.68
C TYR A 461 1.66 25.31 -11.39
N ASP A 462 1.41 26.63 -11.35
CA ASP A 462 0.77 27.28 -10.19
C ASP A 462 -0.69 26.89 -10.02
N GLU A 463 -1.42 26.65 -11.12
CA GLU A 463 -2.81 26.18 -11.09
C GLU A 463 -2.88 24.73 -10.66
N ALA A 464 -2.00 23.88 -11.19
CA ALA A 464 -1.87 22.48 -10.81
C ALA A 464 -1.56 22.30 -9.31
N LYS A 465 -0.64 23.13 -8.78
CA LYS A 465 -0.34 23.19 -7.35
C LYS A 465 -1.54 23.61 -6.52
N ARG A 466 -2.23 24.69 -6.91
CA ARG A 466 -3.48 25.12 -6.25
C ARG A 466 -4.48 23.99 -6.19
N ARG A 467 -4.73 23.35 -7.33
CA ARG A 467 -5.69 22.26 -7.44
C ARG A 467 -5.32 21.09 -6.54
N ALA A 468 -4.04 20.75 -6.42
CA ALA A 468 -3.55 19.70 -5.54
C ALA A 468 -3.70 20.04 -4.03
N PHE A 469 -3.48 21.29 -3.61
CA PHE A 469 -3.44 21.69 -2.19
C PHE A 469 -4.71 22.33 -1.64
N ASP A 470 -5.42 23.15 -2.41
CA ASP A 470 -6.57 23.95 -1.96
C ASP A 470 -7.66 23.11 -1.27
N PRO A 471 -8.00 21.90 -1.75
CA PRO A 471 -8.96 21.04 -1.07
C PRO A 471 -8.56 20.63 0.35
N TRP A 472 -7.27 20.60 0.68
CA TRP A 472 -6.77 20.07 1.94
C TRP A 472 -6.63 21.15 3.02
N TRP A 473 -6.46 22.42 2.65
CA TRP A 473 -6.36 23.51 3.61
C TRP A 473 -7.50 23.52 4.65
N PRO A 474 -8.79 23.41 4.27
CA PRO A 474 -9.87 23.33 5.26
C PRO A 474 -9.81 22.08 6.14
N VAL A 475 -9.36 20.95 5.61
CA VAL A 475 -9.28 19.65 6.32
C VAL A 475 -8.33 19.73 7.51
N PHE A 476 -7.19 20.41 7.34
CA PHE A 476 -6.16 20.53 8.37
C PHE A 476 -6.43 21.63 9.41
N ARG A 477 -7.43 22.50 9.24
CA ARG A 477 -7.70 23.63 10.16
C ARG A 477 -7.90 23.21 11.61
N GLY A 478 -8.41 22.00 11.83
CA GLY A 478 -8.67 21.45 13.16
C GLY A 478 -7.43 20.88 13.87
N GLY A 479 -6.23 20.96 13.28
CA GLY A 479 -5.00 20.43 13.88
C GLY A 479 -4.71 18.96 13.56
N LEU A 480 -5.13 18.49 12.39
CA LEU A 480 -4.75 17.17 11.86
C LEU A 480 -3.23 17.10 11.61
N HIS A 481 -2.59 15.96 11.87
CA HIS A 481 -1.16 15.74 11.65
C HIS A 481 -0.85 15.26 10.23
N ALA A 482 -1.63 14.33 9.68
CA ALA A 482 -1.43 13.88 8.30
C ALA A 482 -2.68 13.25 7.67
N VAL A 483 -2.83 13.42 6.36
CA VAL A 483 -3.69 12.61 5.50
C VAL A 483 -2.81 11.80 4.55
N LEU A 484 -3.14 10.52 4.41
CA LEU A 484 -2.40 9.57 3.61
C LEU A 484 -3.36 8.89 2.64
N GLY A 485 -2.91 8.64 1.41
CA GLY A 485 -3.74 7.98 0.42
C GLY A 485 -2.99 7.72 -0.87
N TRP A 486 -3.74 7.39 -1.91
CA TRP A 486 -3.17 7.13 -3.23
C TRP A 486 -3.22 8.36 -4.11
N ARG A 487 -2.11 8.62 -4.81
CA ARG A 487 -2.01 9.55 -5.94
C ARG A 487 -2.62 8.95 -7.20
N THR A 488 -2.40 7.66 -7.44
CA THR A 488 -2.88 6.93 -8.62
C THR A 488 -3.76 5.74 -8.26
N ASN A 489 -4.26 5.02 -9.25
CA ASN A 489 -5.01 3.78 -9.02
C ASN A 489 -4.13 2.73 -8.34
N PHE A 490 -4.71 1.93 -7.44
CA PHE A 490 -4.02 0.88 -6.69
C PHE A 490 -4.62 -0.50 -7.02
N PHE A 491 -3.83 -1.56 -6.84
CA PHE A 491 -4.28 -2.94 -6.90
C PHE A 491 -5.01 -3.30 -5.61
N LEU A 492 -6.19 -3.87 -5.75
CA LEU A 492 -7.07 -4.13 -4.62
C LEU A 492 -6.58 -5.25 -3.70
N ASP A 493 -5.70 -6.10 -4.19
CA ASP A 493 -5.11 -7.19 -3.40
C ASP A 493 -3.63 -6.92 -3.15
N ASP A 494 -3.29 -5.66 -2.92
CA ASP A 494 -2.00 -5.31 -2.33
C ASP A 494 -2.03 -5.54 -0.81
N ASP A 495 -0.86 -5.51 -0.18
CA ASP A 495 -0.75 -5.67 1.28
C ASP A 495 -0.43 -4.32 1.94
N VAL A 496 -0.75 -3.18 1.30
CA VAL A 496 -0.19 -1.87 1.67
C VAL A 496 -0.80 -1.32 2.95
N ALA A 497 -2.13 -1.36 3.07
CA ALA A 497 -2.80 -0.96 4.31
C ALA A 497 -2.32 -1.82 5.48
N VAL A 498 -2.33 -3.14 5.30
CA VAL A 498 -1.98 -4.14 6.30
C VAL A 498 -0.54 -3.95 6.80
N ASN A 499 0.43 -3.81 5.88
CA ASN A 499 1.83 -3.61 6.24
C ASN A 499 2.13 -2.21 6.76
N THR A 500 1.36 -1.19 6.37
CA THR A 500 1.46 0.16 6.97
C THR A 500 1.08 0.12 8.45
N ALA A 501 -0.02 -0.55 8.81
CA ALA A 501 -0.41 -0.77 10.20
C ALA A 501 0.69 -1.47 11.00
N LYS A 502 1.33 -2.49 10.42
CA LYS A 502 2.46 -3.18 11.06
C LYS A 502 3.62 -2.23 11.36
N MET A 503 4.00 -1.39 10.40
CA MET A 503 5.07 -0.40 10.61
C MET A 503 4.70 0.64 11.67
N ILE A 504 3.45 1.11 11.67
CA ILE A 504 2.93 2.01 12.71
C ILE A 504 2.99 1.35 14.09
N ALA A 505 2.60 0.07 14.19
CA ALA A 505 2.64 -0.72 15.41
C ALA A 505 4.07 -0.92 15.95
N GLU A 506 5.07 -0.95 15.05
CA GLU A 506 6.50 -0.99 15.36
C GLU A 506 7.07 0.40 15.76
N GLY A 507 6.26 1.46 15.70
CA GLY A 507 6.62 2.81 16.11
C GLY A 507 7.22 3.70 15.02
N ARG A 508 7.01 3.36 13.75
CA ARG A 508 7.40 4.19 12.61
C ARG A 508 6.55 5.46 12.50
N PRO A 509 7.10 6.57 11.97
CA PRO A 509 6.31 7.72 11.57
C PRO A 509 5.21 7.33 10.57
N VAL A 510 4.01 7.89 10.74
CA VAL A 510 2.82 7.44 10.01
C VAL A 510 2.95 7.71 8.50
N ALA A 511 3.37 8.93 8.14
CA ALA A 511 3.59 9.33 6.75
C ALA A 511 4.63 8.45 6.04
N SER A 512 5.77 8.23 6.71
CA SER A 512 6.87 7.43 6.16
C SER A 512 6.48 5.95 6.01
N ALA A 513 5.75 5.38 6.98
CA ALA A 513 5.28 4.01 6.92
C ALA A 513 4.42 3.73 5.66
N TRP A 514 3.45 4.60 5.37
CA TRP A 514 2.61 4.47 4.17
C TRP A 514 3.42 4.57 2.88
N MET A 515 4.30 5.59 2.80
CA MET A 515 5.12 5.83 1.61
C MET A 515 6.09 4.65 1.34
N ASP A 516 6.75 4.13 2.37
CA ASP A 516 7.67 2.99 2.28
C ASP A 516 6.95 1.73 1.82
N VAL A 517 5.83 1.40 2.47
CA VAL A 517 5.09 0.19 2.16
C VAL A 517 4.51 0.23 0.76
N ALA A 518 3.95 1.36 0.34
CA ALA A 518 3.37 1.51 -1.00
C ALA A 518 4.41 1.29 -2.11
N ILE A 519 5.63 1.81 -1.96
CA ILE A 519 6.67 1.63 -2.99
C ILE A 519 7.33 0.24 -2.93
N GLU A 520 7.31 -0.41 -1.76
CA GLU A 520 7.90 -1.73 -1.53
C GLU A 520 6.95 -2.90 -1.83
N ASP A 521 5.66 -2.65 -2.04
CA ASP A 521 4.70 -3.72 -2.29
C ASP A 521 4.99 -4.45 -3.61
N LYS A 522 4.95 -5.78 -3.54
CA LYS A 522 5.21 -6.68 -4.69
C LYS A 522 4.31 -6.38 -5.89
N ALA A 523 3.12 -5.82 -5.68
CA ALA A 523 2.17 -5.50 -6.73
C ALA A 523 2.67 -4.36 -7.63
N TYR A 524 3.43 -3.40 -7.09
CA TYR A 524 3.86 -2.18 -7.81
C TYR A 524 5.31 -2.18 -8.26
N LYS A 525 6.03 -3.27 -7.95
CA LYS A 525 7.45 -3.43 -8.26
C LYS A 525 7.77 -3.50 -9.74
N THR A 526 6.84 -4.01 -10.55
CA THR A 526 6.92 -3.88 -12.00
C THR A 526 6.28 -2.57 -12.41
N ARG A 527 6.85 -1.83 -13.37
CA ARG A 527 6.24 -0.63 -13.95
C ARG A 527 4.95 -1.03 -14.68
N VAL A 528 3.88 -1.18 -13.90
CA VAL A 528 2.53 -1.38 -14.41
C VAL A 528 1.91 0.00 -14.48
N GLU A 529 1.47 0.33 -15.67
CA GLU A 529 0.73 1.54 -15.96
C GLU A 529 -0.75 1.15 -16.06
N ASP A 530 -1.61 2.04 -15.60
CA ASP A 530 -3.04 1.99 -15.80
C ASP A 530 -3.32 2.14 -17.30
N GLU A 531 -3.99 1.15 -17.91
CA GLU A 531 -4.19 1.14 -19.37
C GLU A 531 -5.02 2.33 -19.88
N LYS A 532 -5.85 2.94 -19.03
CA LYS A 532 -6.72 4.06 -19.42
C LYS A 532 -5.99 5.40 -19.36
N THR A 533 -5.20 5.60 -18.32
CA THR A 533 -4.55 6.89 -18.03
C THR A 533 -3.08 6.93 -18.44
N GLY A 534 -2.45 5.78 -18.65
CA GLY A 534 -1.00 5.65 -18.82
C GLY A 534 -0.21 5.99 -17.55
N LEU A 535 -0.89 6.27 -16.43
CA LEU A 535 -0.24 6.61 -15.17
C LEU A 535 0.22 5.35 -14.44
N PRO A 536 1.33 5.39 -13.70
CA PRO A 536 1.78 4.24 -12.93
C PRO A 536 0.79 3.89 -11.82
N LEU A 537 0.54 2.59 -11.62
CA LEU A 537 -0.27 2.10 -10.50
C LEU A 537 0.49 2.16 -9.17
N GLY A 538 -0.25 2.36 -8.08
CA GLY A 538 0.24 2.31 -6.69
C GLY A 538 1.28 3.37 -6.37
N ARG A 539 1.02 4.62 -6.73
CA ARG A 539 1.81 5.73 -6.23
C ARG A 539 1.09 6.35 -5.05
N ALA A 540 1.70 6.23 -3.87
CA ALA A 540 1.20 6.87 -2.66
C ALA A 540 1.50 8.37 -2.66
N ALA A 541 0.64 9.10 -1.95
CA ALA A 541 0.87 10.48 -1.57
C ALA A 541 0.44 10.71 -0.11
N VAL A 542 1.05 11.71 0.50
CA VAL A 542 0.77 12.15 1.86
C VAL A 542 0.77 13.68 1.90
N ILE A 543 -0.10 14.26 2.71
CA ILE A 543 -0.13 15.69 3.02
C ILE A 543 -0.07 15.84 4.54
N TYR A 544 0.68 16.80 5.02
CA TYR A 544 0.81 17.11 6.45
C TYR A 544 1.25 18.57 6.66
N PRO A 545 1.00 19.19 7.83
CA PRO A 545 1.59 20.49 8.16
C PRO A 545 3.12 20.38 8.21
N CYS A 546 3.87 21.41 7.80
CA CYS A 546 5.33 21.25 7.76
C CYS A 546 5.93 20.87 9.12
N ARG A 547 7.04 20.11 9.08
CA ARG A 547 7.75 19.57 10.25
C ARG A 547 6.98 18.48 11.01
N ARG A 548 6.00 17.86 10.37
CA ARG A 548 5.17 16.77 10.94
C ARG A 548 5.38 15.42 10.23
N ASP A 549 6.33 15.31 9.32
CA ASP A 549 6.63 14.07 8.58
C ASP A 549 7.20 12.94 9.43
N SER A 550 7.88 13.27 10.54
CA SER A 550 8.38 12.29 11.51
C SER A 550 7.37 11.92 12.59
N ASP A 551 6.13 12.45 12.53
CA ASP A 551 5.18 12.22 13.60
C ASP A 551 4.74 10.76 13.66
N LYS A 552 4.82 10.22 14.88
CA LYS A 552 4.42 8.86 15.24
C LYS A 552 2.98 8.87 15.69
N VAL A 553 2.30 7.74 15.53
CA VAL A 553 0.84 7.64 15.72
C VAL A 553 0.31 8.08 17.11
N TRP A 554 1.16 8.14 18.13
CA TRP A 554 0.78 8.62 19.48
C TRP A 554 1.04 10.11 19.72
N GLN A 555 1.64 10.82 18.76
CA GLN A 555 1.66 12.27 18.73
C GLN A 555 0.31 12.74 18.21
N VAL A 556 -0.53 13.20 19.13
CA VAL A 556 -1.94 13.56 18.91
C VAL A 556 -2.26 14.92 19.53
N GLU A 557 -1.22 15.72 19.77
CA GLU A 557 -1.36 17.04 20.36
C GLU A 557 -2.11 18.00 19.43
N ASN A 558 -2.70 19.06 19.99
CA ASN A 558 -3.34 20.07 19.17
C ASN A 558 -2.28 20.87 18.41
N LEU A 559 -2.31 20.79 17.07
CA LEU A 559 -1.41 21.57 16.20
C LEU A 559 -1.93 22.98 15.90
N GLY A 560 -3.20 23.26 16.18
CA GLY A 560 -3.92 24.42 15.64
C GLY A 560 -4.02 24.38 14.11
N GLY A 561 -4.46 25.50 13.51
CA GLY A 561 -4.49 25.64 12.06
C GLY A 561 -3.07 25.66 11.47
N PRO A 562 -2.82 24.94 10.35
CA PRO A 562 -1.50 24.92 9.72
C PRO A 562 -1.17 26.29 9.12
N THR A 563 0.09 26.70 9.21
CA THR A 563 0.61 27.87 8.46
C THR A 563 1.31 27.46 7.16
N CYS A 564 1.49 26.16 6.94
CA CYS A 564 2.06 25.59 5.73
C CYS A 564 1.64 24.13 5.62
N LEU A 565 1.44 23.66 4.40
CA LEU A 565 1.22 22.26 4.07
C LEU A 565 2.37 21.76 3.22
N PHE A 566 2.77 20.53 3.47
CA PHE A 566 3.75 19.80 2.69
C PHE A 566 3.11 18.55 2.12
N MET A 567 3.31 18.31 0.83
CA MET A 567 2.88 17.09 0.15
C MET A 567 4.12 16.29 -0.28
N ARG A 568 4.13 14.98 -0.02
CA ARG A 568 5.09 14.04 -0.63
C ARG A 568 4.36 13.01 -1.46
N TRP A 569 4.93 12.65 -2.60
CA TRP A 569 4.39 11.61 -3.46
C TRP A 569 5.49 10.85 -4.18
N TRP A 570 5.19 9.60 -4.53
CA TRP A 570 6.06 8.83 -5.42
C TRP A 570 5.78 9.19 -6.87
N ASN A 571 6.82 9.46 -7.63
CA ASN A 571 6.78 9.67 -9.06
C ASN A 571 7.66 8.64 -9.79
N ASN A 572 7.20 8.12 -10.93
CA ASN A 572 8.11 7.39 -11.80
C ASN A 572 8.78 8.40 -12.74
N ASP A 573 10.10 8.30 -12.83
CA ASP A 573 10.89 9.07 -13.79
C ASP A 573 11.09 8.32 -15.12
#